data_AF-A0A9E5EKD7-F1
#
_entry.id   AF-A0A9E5EKD7-F1
#
_cell.length_a   1.000
_cell.length_b   1.000
_cell.length_c   1.000
_cell.angle_alpha   90.00
_cell.angle_beta   90.00
_cell.angle_gamma   90.00
#
_symmetry.space_group_name_H-M   'P 1'
#
loop_
_entity.id
_entity.type
_entity.pdbx_description
1 polymer ?
#
loop_
_entity_poly.entity_id
_entity_poly.type
_entity_poly.pdbx_seq_one_letter_code
_entity_poly.pdbx_strand_id
1 'polypeptide(L)'
;AELEQHFAGYFLRTDQDLPRHDRGTLMDFRVEQVGGYPCFGYVLPLETRYALVEYTVFSPDAWTLEAYRPHLEAYIHQTLGLHPGSYRVEEVEQGRIPMCTWDFGAAWRRRYPDLPGLVPVGVMGGLARPSTGYTFRNIQGHNQTILQSLAKALLPTGALAPVASWRDRLAYRPARRFGLYDQTLLRVLVEQRYPGARLFERLFEGNPTPDLLAFLDGESRFSAEIGIMNSTPRRLMAAAMLGL
;
A
#
# COMPACT_ATOMS: atom_id res chain seq x y z
N ALA A 1 -5.05 -12.84 13.74
CA ALA A 1 -6.08 -12.49 12.75
C ALA A 1 -5.38 -11.77 11.61
N GLU A 2 -5.69 -12.15 10.38
CA GLU A 2 -5.16 -11.53 9.17
C GLU A 2 -6.13 -10.41 8.78
N LEU A 3 -5.58 -9.24 8.46
CA LEU A 3 -6.33 -8.12 7.92
C LEU A 3 -6.04 -8.08 6.42
N GLU A 4 -7.02 -7.72 5.60
CA GLU A 4 -6.82 -7.45 4.18
C GLU A 4 -7.08 -5.97 3.92
N GLN A 5 -6.25 -5.40 3.03
CA GLN A 5 -6.59 -4.16 2.34
C GLN A 5 -7.27 -4.56 1.04
N HIS A 6 -8.59 -4.41 0.98
CA HIS A 6 -9.39 -4.76 -0.19
C HIS A 6 -10.10 -3.53 -0.74
N PHE A 7 -10.21 -3.46 -2.06
CA PHE A 7 -10.72 -2.27 -2.74
C PHE A 7 -11.48 -2.62 -4.01
N ALA A 8 -12.35 -1.69 -4.40
CA ALA A 8 -12.94 -1.64 -5.73
C ALA A 8 -12.90 -0.21 -6.25
N GLY A 9 -12.73 -0.06 -7.56
CA GLY A 9 -12.62 1.23 -8.20
C GLY A 9 -13.35 1.31 -9.53
N TYR A 10 -13.85 2.50 -9.85
CA TYR A 10 -14.50 2.83 -11.11
C TYR A 10 -13.61 3.79 -11.90
N PHE A 11 -13.27 3.39 -13.11
CA PHE A 11 -12.75 4.31 -14.11
C PHE A 11 -13.93 5.01 -14.76
N LEU A 12 -14.16 6.25 -14.36
CA LEU A 12 -15.32 7.04 -14.77
C LEU A 12 -14.94 8.09 -15.81
N ARG A 13 -15.79 8.20 -16.83
CA ARG A 13 -15.71 9.24 -17.86
C ARG A 13 -16.92 10.17 -17.79
N THR A 14 -16.67 11.46 -17.91
CA THR A 14 -17.67 12.52 -17.85
C THR A 14 -17.75 13.31 -19.15
N ASP A 15 -18.90 13.92 -19.42
CA ASP A 15 -19.04 14.81 -20.59
C ASP A 15 -18.53 16.24 -20.32
N GLN A 16 -18.38 16.59 -19.04
CA GLN A 16 -17.78 17.84 -18.56
C GLN A 16 -16.47 17.58 -17.81
N ASP A 17 -15.65 18.61 -17.67
CA ASP A 17 -14.37 18.51 -16.95
C ASP A 17 -14.60 18.13 -15.48
N LEU A 18 -13.79 17.19 -14.99
CA LEU A 18 -13.82 16.78 -13.59
C LEU A 18 -13.34 17.93 -12.70
N PRO A 19 -13.97 18.11 -11.51
CA PRO A 19 -13.47 19.07 -10.55
C PRO A 19 -12.06 18.66 -10.10
N ARG A 20 -11.15 19.63 -9.98
CA ARG A 20 -9.76 19.41 -9.51
C ARG A 20 -9.02 18.31 -10.29
N HIS A 21 -9.23 18.22 -11.60
CA HIS A 21 -8.53 17.28 -12.48
C HIS A 21 -7.00 17.48 -12.55
N ASP A 22 -6.47 18.54 -11.90
CA ASP A 22 -5.05 18.86 -11.79
C ASP A 22 -4.32 18.16 -10.63
N ARG A 23 -5.04 17.41 -9.79
CA ARG A 23 -4.46 16.76 -8.59
C ARG A 23 -5.19 15.49 -8.20
N GLY A 24 -4.45 14.54 -7.64
CA GLY A 24 -5.02 13.35 -7.00
C GLY A 24 -5.47 13.61 -5.56
N THR A 25 -6.48 12.88 -5.12
CA THR A 25 -6.87 12.75 -3.70
C THR A 25 -6.43 11.38 -3.22
N LEU A 26 -5.58 11.37 -2.17
CA LEU A 26 -5.03 10.16 -1.58
C LEU A 26 -5.56 9.94 -0.16
N MET A 27 -6.01 8.72 0.14
CA MET A 27 -6.40 8.23 1.46
C MET A 27 -7.41 9.17 2.14
N ASP A 28 -8.53 9.42 1.46
CA ASP A 28 -9.58 10.28 1.97
C ASP A 28 -10.45 9.54 2.99
N PHE A 29 -10.21 9.80 4.27
CA PHE A 29 -10.92 9.18 5.39
C PHE A 29 -12.30 9.78 5.67
N ARG A 30 -12.74 10.79 4.90
CA ARG A 30 -14.09 11.40 5.07
C ARG A 30 -15.22 10.47 4.62
N VAL A 31 -14.89 9.34 4.01
CA VAL A 31 -15.84 8.27 3.73
C VAL A 31 -16.40 7.65 5.01
N GLU A 32 -17.55 6.99 4.89
CA GLU A 32 -18.12 6.18 5.96
C GLU A 32 -17.11 5.13 6.45
N GLN A 33 -16.96 5.01 7.78
CA GLN A 33 -16.08 4.02 8.40
C GLN A 33 -16.93 2.82 8.84
N VAL A 34 -16.61 1.62 8.34
CA VAL A 34 -17.44 0.43 8.52
C VAL A 34 -16.73 -0.62 9.38
N GLY A 35 -17.44 -1.21 10.34
CA GLY A 35 -16.92 -2.33 11.14
C GLY A 35 -15.77 -1.98 12.10
N GLY A 36 -15.55 -0.69 12.38
CA GLY A 36 -14.46 -0.21 13.25
C GLY A 36 -13.08 -0.20 12.59
N TYR A 37 -13.00 -0.59 11.32
CA TYR A 37 -11.76 -0.57 10.56
C TYR A 37 -11.66 0.67 9.65
N PRO A 38 -10.44 1.06 9.23
CA PRO A 38 -10.25 2.14 8.27
C PRO A 38 -10.89 1.84 6.92
N CYS A 39 -11.69 2.80 6.45
CA CYS A 39 -12.10 2.94 5.07
C CYS A 39 -11.56 4.26 4.52
N PHE A 40 -11.17 4.30 3.26
CA PHE A 40 -10.75 5.55 2.60
C PHE A 40 -11.00 5.52 1.11
N GLY A 41 -11.16 6.70 0.53
CA GLY A 41 -11.33 6.89 -0.91
C GLY A 41 -10.07 7.38 -1.61
N TYR A 42 -9.99 7.10 -2.91
CA TYR A 42 -9.07 7.73 -3.84
C TYR A 42 -9.82 8.39 -4.99
N VAL A 43 -9.29 9.52 -5.46
CA VAL A 43 -9.67 10.12 -6.74
C VAL A 43 -8.38 10.40 -7.50
N LEU A 44 -8.15 9.69 -8.60
CA LEU A 44 -6.98 9.84 -9.44
C LEU A 44 -7.41 10.28 -10.84
N PRO A 45 -7.39 11.60 -11.14
CA PRO A 45 -7.56 12.09 -12.49
C PRO A 45 -6.44 11.59 -13.39
N LEU A 46 -6.82 10.93 -14.48
CA LEU A 46 -5.92 10.44 -15.53
C LEU A 46 -5.96 11.36 -16.75
N GLU A 47 -7.12 11.94 -17.02
CA GLU A 47 -7.35 13.03 -17.97
C GLU A 47 -8.36 14.03 -17.38
N THR A 48 -8.57 15.16 -18.04
CA THR A 48 -9.55 16.18 -17.62
C THR A 48 -10.96 15.64 -17.39
N ARG A 49 -11.35 14.58 -18.11
CA ARG A 49 -12.70 13.98 -18.05
C ARG A 49 -12.69 12.50 -17.70
N TYR A 50 -11.56 12.00 -17.20
CA TYR A 50 -11.37 10.58 -16.91
C TYR A 50 -10.59 10.41 -15.63
N ALA A 51 -11.16 9.68 -14.68
CA ALA A 51 -10.52 9.41 -13.41
C ALA A 51 -10.83 8.02 -12.91
N LEU A 52 -9.91 7.49 -12.12
CA LEU A 52 -10.20 6.40 -11.21
C LEU A 52 -10.78 6.98 -9.91
N VAL A 53 -11.92 6.45 -9.47
CA VAL A 53 -12.42 6.62 -8.10
C VAL A 53 -12.47 5.28 -7.43
N GLU A 54 -11.72 5.13 -6.34
CA GLU A 54 -11.56 3.87 -5.62
C GLU A 54 -12.05 4.01 -4.18
N TYR A 55 -12.64 2.94 -3.66
CA TYR A 55 -12.99 2.81 -2.25
C TYR A 55 -12.22 1.61 -1.67
N THR A 56 -11.37 1.88 -0.69
CA THR A 56 -10.56 0.89 0.02
C THR A 56 -11.11 0.67 1.43
N VAL A 57 -11.10 -0.59 1.86
CA VAL A 57 -11.45 -1.02 3.22
C VAL A 57 -10.33 -1.89 3.76
N PHE A 58 -9.99 -1.67 5.02
CA PHE A 58 -9.24 -2.64 5.80
C PHE A 58 -10.25 -3.52 6.53
N SER A 59 -10.27 -4.83 6.31
CA SER A 59 -11.07 -5.72 7.13
C SER A 59 -10.62 -7.17 6.98
N PRO A 60 -11.03 -8.10 7.85
CA PRO A 60 -10.71 -9.52 7.69
C PRO A 60 -11.34 -10.14 6.44
N ASP A 61 -12.49 -9.64 6.00
CA ASP A 61 -13.31 -10.25 4.97
C ASP A 61 -13.54 -9.29 3.79
N ALA A 62 -12.98 -9.64 2.63
CA ALA A 62 -13.17 -8.85 1.42
C ALA A 62 -14.65 -8.78 0.99
N TRP A 63 -15.07 -7.59 0.57
CA TRP A 63 -16.43 -7.34 0.09
C TRP A 63 -16.63 -7.83 -1.36
N THR A 64 -17.88 -8.12 -1.70
CA THR A 64 -18.28 -8.29 -3.11
C THR A 64 -18.33 -6.93 -3.80
N LEU A 65 -18.20 -6.92 -5.13
CA LEU A 65 -18.33 -5.69 -5.91
C LEU A 65 -19.70 -5.00 -5.69
N GLU A 66 -20.77 -5.77 -5.50
CA GLU A 66 -22.10 -5.25 -5.21
C GLU A 66 -22.15 -4.49 -3.87
N ALA A 67 -21.46 -5.00 -2.84
CA ALA A 67 -21.36 -4.33 -1.56
C ALA A 67 -20.60 -2.99 -1.63
N TYR A 68 -19.65 -2.83 -2.57
CA TYR A 68 -18.95 -1.56 -2.77
C TYR A 68 -19.78 -0.47 -3.44
N ARG A 69 -20.74 -0.85 -4.30
CA ARG A 69 -21.52 0.08 -5.12
C ARG A 69 -22.07 1.29 -4.36
N PRO A 70 -22.83 1.13 -3.26
CA PRO A 70 -23.39 2.28 -2.54
C PRO A 70 -22.30 3.21 -1.98
N HIS A 71 -21.17 2.66 -1.53
CA HIS A 71 -20.07 3.46 -0.99
C HIS A 71 -19.31 4.22 -2.09
N LEU A 72 -19.07 3.60 -3.24
CA LEU A 72 -18.49 4.26 -4.41
C LEU A 72 -19.39 5.37 -4.93
N GLU A 73 -20.69 5.10 -5.12
CA GLU A 73 -21.64 6.10 -5.61
C GLU A 73 -21.79 7.28 -4.64
N ALA A 74 -21.85 7.00 -3.32
CA ALA A 74 -21.86 8.04 -2.31
C ALA A 74 -20.57 8.87 -2.33
N TYR A 75 -19.40 8.23 -2.46
CA TYR A 75 -18.12 8.94 -2.50
C TYR A 75 -17.95 9.78 -3.76
N ILE A 76 -18.35 9.26 -4.93
CA ILE A 76 -18.38 10.00 -6.20
C ILE A 76 -19.26 11.24 -6.07
N HIS A 77 -20.47 11.08 -5.52
CA HIS A 77 -21.38 12.21 -5.32
C HIS A 77 -20.82 13.25 -4.35
N GLN A 78 -20.31 12.82 -3.19
CA GLN A 78 -19.80 13.73 -2.16
C GLN A 78 -18.53 14.47 -2.59
N THR A 79 -17.65 13.81 -3.35
CA THR A 79 -16.32 14.34 -3.68
C THR A 79 -16.28 15.04 -5.03
N LEU A 80 -17.04 14.56 -6.01
CA LEU A 80 -17.06 15.09 -7.37
C LEU A 80 -18.36 15.82 -7.72
N GLY A 81 -19.40 15.75 -6.88
CA GLY A 81 -20.71 16.34 -7.17
C GLY A 81 -21.45 15.64 -8.32
N LEU A 82 -21.05 14.42 -8.68
CA LEU A 82 -21.61 13.67 -9.79
C LEU A 82 -22.76 12.78 -9.32
N HIS A 83 -23.87 12.81 -10.04
CA HIS A 83 -25.04 11.97 -9.77
C HIS A 83 -25.03 10.73 -10.67
N PRO A 84 -25.70 9.63 -10.29
CA PRO A 84 -25.94 8.53 -11.20
C PRO A 84 -26.50 9.02 -12.55
N GLY A 85 -25.87 8.60 -13.65
CA GLY A 85 -26.20 9.05 -15.00
C GLY A 85 -25.43 10.28 -15.50
N SER A 86 -24.72 11.02 -14.65
CA SER A 86 -23.85 12.15 -15.07
C SER A 86 -22.42 11.72 -15.44
N TYR A 87 -22.14 10.41 -15.37
CA TYR A 87 -20.86 9.79 -15.73
C TYR A 87 -21.10 8.38 -16.26
N ARG A 88 -20.14 7.86 -17.02
CA ARG A 88 -20.09 6.47 -17.49
C ARG A 88 -18.96 5.75 -16.78
N VAL A 89 -19.23 4.56 -16.23
CA VAL A 89 -18.17 3.67 -15.73
C VAL A 89 -17.68 2.86 -16.93
N GLU A 90 -16.44 3.11 -17.36
CA GLU A 90 -15.83 2.44 -18.51
C GLU A 90 -15.12 1.15 -18.09
N GLU A 91 -14.49 1.15 -16.91
CA GLU A 91 -13.82 -0.02 -16.34
C GLU A 91 -14.07 -0.11 -14.84
N VAL A 92 -13.98 -1.34 -14.32
CA VAL A 92 -14.08 -1.65 -12.90
C VAL A 92 -12.84 -2.44 -12.49
N GLU A 93 -12.17 -1.99 -11.44
CA GLU A 93 -11.12 -2.77 -10.79
C GLU A 93 -11.56 -3.29 -9.42
N GLN A 94 -10.97 -4.42 -9.03
CA GLN A 94 -11.12 -4.97 -7.70
C GLN A 94 -9.83 -5.67 -7.31
N GLY A 95 -9.37 -5.45 -6.08
CA GLY A 95 -8.13 -6.02 -5.59
C GLY A 95 -8.14 -6.29 -4.08
N ARG A 96 -7.19 -7.10 -3.65
CA ARG A 96 -6.91 -7.39 -2.25
C ARG A 96 -5.41 -7.54 -2.03
N ILE A 97 -4.94 -6.96 -0.94
CA ILE A 97 -3.54 -6.98 -0.52
C ILE A 97 -3.51 -7.51 0.91
N PRO A 98 -2.82 -8.64 1.17
CA PRO A 98 -2.68 -9.17 2.52
C PRO A 98 -1.95 -8.16 3.42
N MET A 99 -2.52 -7.85 4.58
CA MET A 99 -1.87 -7.04 5.62
C MET A 99 -1.39 -7.96 6.73
N CYS A 100 -0.19 -8.51 6.56
CA CYS A 100 0.37 -9.46 7.50
C CYS A 100 1.90 -9.36 7.57
N THR A 101 2.48 -9.80 8.69
CA THR A 101 3.94 -9.87 8.88
C THR A 101 4.56 -11.15 8.32
N TRP A 102 3.82 -11.90 7.50
CA TRP A 102 4.33 -13.11 6.88
C TRP A 102 5.38 -12.78 5.81
N ASP A 103 6.58 -13.37 5.91
CA ASP A 103 7.61 -13.21 4.89
C ASP A 103 7.30 -14.14 3.70
N PHE A 104 6.50 -13.64 2.76
CA PHE A 104 6.14 -14.34 1.52
C PHE A 104 7.39 -14.75 0.71
N GLY A 105 8.43 -13.93 0.70
CA GLY A 105 9.70 -14.24 0.05
C GLY A 105 10.38 -15.44 0.70
N ALA A 106 10.43 -15.52 2.03
CA ALA A 106 10.98 -16.66 2.75
C ALA A 106 10.14 -17.93 2.53
N ALA A 107 8.81 -17.81 2.55
CA ALA A 107 7.92 -18.91 2.28
C ALA A 107 8.12 -19.46 0.86
N TRP A 108 8.25 -18.56 -0.14
CA TRP A 108 8.56 -18.93 -1.51
C TRP A 108 9.91 -19.65 -1.62
N ARG A 109 10.96 -19.12 -0.97
CA ARG A 109 12.30 -19.74 -0.95
C ARG A 109 12.30 -21.15 -0.35
N ARG A 110 11.48 -21.37 0.68
CA ARG A 110 11.31 -22.69 1.31
C ARG A 110 10.50 -23.64 0.44
N ARG A 111 9.50 -23.14 -0.29
CA ARG A 111 8.63 -23.92 -1.18
C ARG A 111 9.36 -24.40 -2.43
N TYR A 112 10.31 -23.62 -2.94
CA TYR A 112 11.05 -23.87 -4.18
C TYR A 112 12.57 -23.77 -3.95
N PRO A 113 13.18 -24.71 -3.20
CA PRO A 113 14.61 -24.66 -2.89
C PRO A 113 15.50 -24.89 -4.12
N ASP A 114 15.03 -25.65 -5.10
CA ASP A 114 15.82 -26.12 -6.25
C ASP A 114 15.74 -25.21 -7.49
N LEU A 115 15.21 -23.99 -7.34
CA LEU A 115 15.09 -23.00 -8.43
C LEU A 115 16.02 -21.79 -8.21
N PRO A 116 17.36 -21.96 -8.22
CA PRO A 116 18.32 -20.89 -7.84
C PRO A 116 18.38 -19.71 -8.81
N GLY A 117 17.87 -19.85 -10.03
CA GLY A 117 17.81 -18.80 -11.06
C GLY A 117 16.49 -18.03 -11.10
N LEU A 118 15.49 -18.40 -10.29
CA LEU A 118 14.18 -17.76 -10.29
C LEU A 118 14.07 -16.79 -9.11
N VAL A 119 13.70 -15.54 -9.40
CA VAL A 119 13.59 -14.46 -8.41
C VAL A 119 12.14 -13.96 -8.36
N PRO A 120 11.41 -14.16 -7.26
CA PRO A 120 10.05 -13.66 -7.13
C PRO A 120 10.04 -12.14 -6.96
N VAL A 121 9.08 -11.46 -7.59
CA VAL A 121 8.85 -10.01 -7.46
C VAL A 121 7.47 -9.72 -6.84
N GLY A 122 7.20 -8.46 -6.52
CA GLY A 122 5.94 -8.03 -5.91
C GLY A 122 5.66 -8.68 -4.54
N VAL A 123 4.40 -8.96 -4.26
CA VAL A 123 3.95 -9.57 -2.99
C VAL A 123 4.67 -10.90 -2.74
N MET A 124 4.80 -11.76 -3.75
CA MET A 124 5.52 -13.04 -3.64
C MET A 124 7.01 -12.88 -3.36
N GLY A 125 7.60 -11.73 -3.74
CA GLY A 125 8.96 -11.35 -3.38
C GLY A 125 9.12 -10.83 -1.95
N GLY A 126 8.02 -10.69 -1.19
CA GLY A 126 8.03 -10.06 0.13
C GLY A 126 8.19 -8.54 0.06
N LEU A 127 7.76 -7.91 -1.04
CA LEU A 127 7.96 -6.47 -1.29
C LEU A 127 6.79 -5.60 -0.83
N ALA A 128 5.66 -6.20 -0.43
CA ALA A 128 4.53 -5.45 0.10
C ALA A 128 4.77 -5.06 1.55
N ARG A 129 4.54 -3.79 1.89
CA ARG A 129 4.53 -3.27 3.26
C ARG A 129 3.38 -3.92 4.06
N PRO A 130 3.66 -4.63 5.17
CA PRO A 130 2.61 -5.31 5.94
C PRO A 130 1.45 -4.43 6.42
N SER A 131 1.71 -3.18 6.82
CA SER A 131 0.67 -2.35 7.44
C SER A 131 -0.01 -1.35 6.51
N THR A 132 0.44 -1.25 5.24
CA THR A 132 -0.08 -0.25 4.29
C THR A 132 -0.31 -0.81 2.89
N GLY A 133 0.15 -2.02 2.58
CA GLY A 133 0.07 -2.60 1.23
C GLY A 133 0.97 -1.92 0.18
N TYR A 134 1.72 -0.89 0.55
CA TYR A 134 2.62 -0.17 -0.36
C TYR A 134 3.69 -1.12 -0.90
N THR A 135 3.68 -1.31 -2.22
CA THR A 135 4.52 -2.31 -2.88
C THR A 135 5.31 -1.71 -4.05
N PHE A 136 4.78 -0.67 -4.69
CA PHE A 136 5.34 -0.12 -5.93
C PHE A 136 6.81 0.32 -5.79
N ARG A 137 7.15 1.12 -4.77
CA ARG A 137 8.54 1.57 -4.55
C ARG A 137 9.50 0.43 -4.23
N ASN A 138 9.08 -0.51 -3.39
CA ASN A 138 9.89 -1.70 -3.09
C ASN A 138 10.14 -2.55 -4.35
N ILE A 139 9.17 -2.64 -5.26
CA ILE A 139 9.39 -3.28 -6.59
C ILE A 139 10.46 -2.51 -7.38
N GLN A 140 10.40 -1.18 -7.43
CA GLN A 140 11.40 -0.39 -8.15
C GLN A 140 12.81 -0.59 -7.56
N GLY A 141 12.95 -0.53 -6.22
CA GLY A 141 14.22 -0.77 -5.54
C GLY A 141 14.74 -2.20 -5.75
N HIS A 142 13.83 -3.19 -5.77
CA HIS A 142 14.19 -4.57 -6.08
C HIS A 142 14.65 -4.74 -7.52
N ASN A 143 13.94 -4.17 -8.49
CA ASN A 143 14.32 -4.20 -9.91
C ASN A 143 15.69 -3.52 -10.13
N GLN A 144 15.93 -2.39 -9.46
CA GLN A 144 17.24 -1.73 -9.54
C GLN A 144 18.36 -2.60 -8.96
N THR A 145 18.11 -3.27 -7.82
CA THR A 145 19.07 -4.20 -7.21
C THR A 145 19.36 -5.37 -8.15
N ILE A 146 18.33 -5.90 -8.82
CA ILE A 146 18.46 -6.96 -9.81
C ILE A 146 19.36 -6.49 -10.96
N LEU A 147 19.03 -5.38 -11.59
CA LEU A 147 19.75 -4.84 -12.75
C LEU A 147 21.22 -4.53 -12.42
N GLN A 148 21.49 -3.89 -11.28
CA GLN A 148 22.86 -3.59 -10.85
C GLN A 148 23.69 -4.86 -10.61
N SER A 149 23.07 -5.89 -10.03
CA SER A 149 23.75 -7.14 -9.74
C SER A 149 24.02 -7.96 -11.00
N LEU A 150 23.08 -7.95 -11.95
CA LEU A 150 23.26 -8.55 -13.27
C LEU A 150 24.36 -7.83 -14.06
N ALA A 151 24.35 -6.49 -14.09
CA ALA A 151 25.36 -5.70 -14.77
C ALA A 151 26.77 -5.96 -14.23
N LYS A 152 26.93 -6.05 -12.89
CA LYS A 152 28.21 -6.39 -12.24
C LYS A 152 28.69 -7.81 -12.53
N ALA A 153 27.79 -8.70 -12.92
CA ALA A 153 28.09 -10.09 -13.19
C ALA A 153 28.25 -10.39 -14.68
N LEU A 154 27.96 -9.43 -15.56
CA LEU A 154 28.07 -9.60 -16.99
C LEU A 154 29.56 -9.69 -17.38
N LEU A 155 29.93 -10.80 -18.01
CA LEU A 155 31.27 -11.02 -18.54
C LEU A 155 31.40 -10.36 -19.93
N PRO A 156 32.64 -10.10 -20.41
CA PRO A 156 32.86 -9.56 -21.76
C PRO A 156 32.27 -10.42 -22.89
N THR A 157 32.07 -11.72 -22.63
CA THR A 157 31.44 -12.67 -23.54
C THR A 157 29.92 -12.48 -23.65
N GLY A 158 29.30 -11.61 -22.85
CA GLY A 158 27.85 -11.46 -22.72
C GLY A 158 27.19 -12.51 -21.82
N ALA A 159 27.95 -13.48 -21.30
CA ALA A 159 27.46 -14.45 -20.32
C ALA A 159 27.44 -13.85 -18.91
N LEU A 160 26.57 -14.35 -18.03
CA LEU A 160 26.61 -14.03 -16.61
C LEU A 160 27.65 -14.89 -15.89
N ALA A 161 28.42 -14.30 -15.00
CA ALA A 161 29.36 -15.01 -14.14
C ALA A 161 28.60 -16.08 -13.31
N PRO A 162 29.15 -17.31 -13.18
CA PRO A 162 28.51 -18.35 -12.40
C PRO A 162 28.41 -17.90 -10.93
N VAL A 163 27.24 -18.11 -10.34
CA VAL A 163 26.99 -17.88 -8.91
C VAL A 163 26.31 -19.08 -8.31
N ALA A 164 26.56 -19.32 -7.02
CA ALA A 164 25.91 -20.39 -6.28
C ALA A 164 24.38 -20.20 -6.21
N SER A 165 23.91 -18.95 -6.19
CA SER A 165 22.50 -18.61 -6.06
C SER A 165 22.26 -17.17 -6.53
N TRP A 166 21.49 -16.98 -7.60
CA TRP A 166 21.03 -15.65 -8.01
C TRP A 166 20.01 -15.09 -7.03
N ARG A 167 19.26 -15.99 -6.39
CA ARG A 167 18.24 -15.67 -5.39
C ARG A 167 18.78 -14.86 -4.21
N ASP A 168 19.93 -15.22 -3.65
CA ASP A 168 20.50 -14.50 -2.50
C ASP A 168 21.18 -13.21 -2.93
N ARG A 169 21.78 -13.20 -4.12
CA ARG A 169 22.49 -12.05 -4.68
C ARG A 169 21.55 -10.91 -5.07
N LEU A 170 20.31 -11.24 -5.45
CA LEU A 170 19.31 -10.30 -5.95
C LEU A 170 18.29 -9.89 -4.89
N ALA A 171 18.41 -10.38 -3.65
CA ALA A 171 17.44 -10.12 -2.59
C ALA A 171 17.45 -8.65 -2.13
N TYR A 172 16.38 -7.92 -2.41
CA TYR A 172 16.13 -6.61 -1.83
C TYR A 172 15.59 -6.75 -0.39
N ARG A 173 16.13 -5.96 0.54
CA ARG A 173 15.69 -5.94 1.94
C ARG A 173 15.52 -4.51 2.42
N PRO A 174 14.27 -4.07 2.70
CA PRO A 174 14.02 -2.82 3.41
C PRO A 174 14.71 -2.80 4.78
N ALA A 175 14.90 -1.60 5.34
CA ALA A 175 15.52 -1.48 6.65
C ALA A 175 14.68 -2.17 7.74
N ARG A 176 15.32 -2.98 8.60
CA ARG A 176 14.64 -3.82 9.61
C ARG A 176 13.69 -3.05 10.52
N ARG A 177 13.99 -1.78 10.82
CA ARG A 177 13.14 -0.91 11.66
C ARG A 177 11.73 -0.73 11.11
N PHE A 178 11.57 -0.71 9.78
CA PHE A 178 10.24 -0.59 9.16
C PHE A 178 9.37 -1.81 9.46
N GLY A 179 9.96 -3.01 9.52
CA GLY A 179 9.24 -4.22 9.94
C GLY A 179 8.67 -4.11 11.35
N LEU A 180 9.37 -3.44 12.27
CA LEU A 180 8.88 -3.17 13.62
C LEU A 180 7.70 -2.17 13.60
N TYR A 181 7.80 -1.11 12.80
CA TYR A 181 6.73 -0.12 12.66
C TYR A 181 5.48 -0.73 12.03
N ASP A 182 5.66 -1.51 10.98
CA ASP A 182 4.63 -2.30 10.31
C ASP A 182 3.91 -3.22 11.29
N GLN A 183 4.66 -4.01 12.07
CA GLN A 183 4.09 -4.91 13.08
C GLN A 183 3.30 -4.15 14.15
N THR A 184 3.82 -3.01 14.59
CA THR A 184 3.17 -2.17 15.62
C THR A 184 1.85 -1.62 15.11
N LEU A 185 1.85 -1.00 13.93
CA LEU A 185 0.64 -0.45 13.31
C LEU A 185 -0.38 -1.54 13.03
N LEU A 186 0.05 -2.67 12.46
CA LEU A 186 -0.83 -3.78 12.16
C LEU A 186 -1.49 -4.34 13.43
N ARG A 187 -0.75 -4.48 14.54
CA ARG A 187 -1.31 -4.89 15.82
C ARG A 187 -2.43 -3.95 16.28
N VAL A 188 -2.21 -2.63 16.22
CA VAL A 188 -3.21 -1.63 16.60
C VAL A 188 -4.48 -1.73 15.75
N LEU A 189 -4.33 -1.96 14.44
CA LEU A 189 -5.46 -2.09 13.51
C LEU A 189 -6.23 -3.40 13.72
N VAL A 190 -5.51 -4.52 13.84
CA VAL A 190 -6.11 -5.86 14.02
C VAL A 190 -6.84 -5.96 15.36
N GLU A 191 -6.24 -5.46 16.44
CA GLU A 191 -6.83 -5.47 17.78
C GLU A 191 -7.83 -4.32 18.00
N GLN A 192 -8.05 -3.47 16.98
CA GLN A 192 -8.92 -2.29 17.02
C GLN A 192 -8.70 -1.39 18.26
N ARG A 193 -7.45 -1.28 18.73
CA ARG A 193 -7.13 -0.55 19.99
C ARG A 193 -7.33 0.96 19.86
N TYR A 194 -7.39 1.47 18.63
CA TYR A 194 -7.59 2.87 18.32
C TYR A 194 -8.32 3.00 16.99
N PRO A 195 -9.21 4.01 16.80
CA PRO A 195 -9.89 4.22 15.52
C PRO A 195 -8.87 4.45 14.41
N GLY A 196 -8.76 3.50 13.47
CA GLY A 196 -7.66 3.50 12.52
C GLY A 196 -7.71 4.68 11.54
N ALA A 197 -8.89 5.11 11.10
CA ALA A 197 -9.03 6.35 10.32
C ALA A 197 -8.43 7.55 11.05
N ARG A 198 -8.75 7.71 12.34
CA ARG A 198 -8.19 8.77 13.18
C ARG A 198 -6.68 8.65 13.36
N LEU A 199 -6.14 7.44 13.34
CA LEU A 199 -4.69 7.22 13.38
C LEU A 199 -4.01 7.76 12.13
N PHE A 200 -4.55 7.42 10.96
CA PHE A 200 -4.03 7.90 9.67
C PHE A 200 -4.23 9.41 9.51
N GLU A 201 -5.40 9.97 9.85
CA GLU A 201 -5.62 11.42 9.86
C GLU A 201 -4.53 12.16 10.64
N ARG A 202 -4.20 11.69 11.85
CA ARG A 202 -3.13 12.30 12.66
C ARG A 202 -1.75 12.20 12.01
N LEU A 203 -1.47 11.10 11.29
CA LEU A 203 -0.24 10.96 10.53
C LEU A 203 -0.18 11.99 9.39
N PHE A 204 -1.28 12.18 8.65
CA PHE A 204 -1.34 13.13 7.53
C PHE A 204 -1.35 14.60 7.99
N GLU A 205 -2.08 14.94 9.05
CA GLU A 205 -2.16 16.31 9.58
C GLU A 205 -0.87 16.73 10.30
N GLY A 206 -0.21 15.80 10.99
CA GLY A 206 0.90 16.10 11.89
C GLY A 206 2.28 16.12 11.23
N ASN A 207 2.39 15.82 9.93
CA ASN A 207 3.69 15.63 9.28
C ASN A 207 3.73 16.28 7.89
N PRO A 208 4.90 16.83 7.47
CA PRO A 208 5.09 17.26 6.09
C PRO A 208 4.84 16.10 5.12
N THR A 209 4.09 16.35 4.05
CA THR A 209 3.77 15.33 3.02
C THR A 209 5.00 14.60 2.49
N PRO A 210 6.14 15.25 2.17
CA PRO A 210 7.33 14.54 1.69
C PRO A 210 7.88 13.53 2.70
N ASP A 211 7.91 13.88 3.98
CA ASP A 211 8.42 13.00 5.04
C ASP A 211 7.50 11.80 5.27
N LEU A 212 6.18 12.03 5.23
CA LEU A 212 5.20 10.96 5.37
C LEU A 212 5.22 10.00 4.18
N LEU A 213 5.30 10.51 2.95
CA LEU A 213 5.43 9.67 1.75
C LEU A 213 6.71 8.83 1.79
N ALA A 214 7.85 9.44 2.15
CA ALA A 214 9.10 8.70 2.34
C ALA A 214 8.99 7.62 3.43
N PHE A 215 8.21 7.87 4.49
CA PHE A 215 7.97 6.87 5.54
C PHE A 215 7.09 5.71 5.07
N LEU A 216 6.01 6.00 4.34
CA LEU A 216 5.14 4.98 3.74
C LEU A 216 5.90 4.13 2.72
N ASP A 217 6.83 4.74 1.99
CA ASP A 217 7.73 4.09 1.04
C ASP A 217 8.86 3.30 1.73
N GLY A 218 9.09 3.46 3.04
CA GLY A 218 10.17 2.78 3.77
C GLY A 218 11.56 3.37 3.52
N GLU A 219 11.63 4.64 3.09
CA GLU A 219 12.85 5.35 2.72
C GLU A 219 13.14 6.57 3.60
N SER A 220 12.29 6.85 4.58
CA SER A 220 12.48 7.99 5.49
C SER A 220 13.73 7.87 6.36
N ARG A 221 14.23 9.03 6.79
CA ARG A 221 15.33 9.14 7.74
C ARG A 221 14.78 9.04 9.16
N PHE A 222 15.59 8.47 10.06
CA PHE A 222 15.23 8.31 11.47
C PHE A 222 14.78 9.63 12.14
N SER A 223 15.38 10.77 11.78
CA SER A 223 14.97 12.07 12.33
C SER A 223 13.55 12.47 11.97
N ALA A 224 13.09 12.16 10.75
CA ALA A 224 11.71 12.42 10.31
C ALA A 224 10.73 11.45 10.98
N GLU A 225 11.15 10.19 11.17
CA GLU A 225 10.36 9.16 11.85
C GLU A 225 9.98 9.57 13.29
N ILE A 226 10.83 10.32 14.01
CA ILE A 226 10.51 10.83 15.35
C ILE A 226 9.28 11.77 15.33
N GLY A 227 9.21 12.65 14.33
CA GLY A 227 8.04 13.53 14.13
C GLY A 227 6.77 12.71 13.88
N ILE A 228 6.88 11.73 12.99
CA ILE A 228 5.79 10.82 12.62
C ILE A 228 5.30 10.05 13.86
N MET A 229 6.19 9.45 14.63
CA MET A 229 5.84 8.74 15.86
C MET A 229 5.15 9.68 16.86
N ASN A 230 5.61 10.93 16.99
CA ASN A 230 5.02 11.89 17.92
C ASN A 230 3.61 12.37 17.52
N SER A 231 3.25 12.27 16.24
CA SER A 231 1.89 12.61 15.77
C SER A 231 0.82 11.58 16.19
N THR A 232 1.24 10.34 16.47
CA THR A 232 0.34 9.22 16.83
C THR A 232 0.06 9.13 18.34
N PRO A 233 -0.92 8.31 18.79
CA PRO A 233 -1.17 8.01 20.21
C PRO A 233 0.01 7.28 20.88
N ARG A 234 1.05 8.03 21.26
CA ARG A 234 2.37 7.51 21.69
C ARG A 234 2.33 6.37 22.69
N ARG A 235 1.54 6.50 23.77
CA ARG A 235 1.45 5.45 24.82
C ARG A 235 0.90 4.14 24.28
N LEU A 236 -0.14 4.25 23.44
CA LEU A 236 -0.77 3.09 22.81
C LEU A 236 0.16 2.45 21.78
N MET A 237 0.82 3.26 20.94
CA MET A 237 1.78 2.75 19.97
C MET A 237 2.98 2.08 20.65
N ALA A 238 3.49 2.65 21.75
CA ALA A 238 4.56 2.06 22.53
C ALA A 238 4.13 0.74 23.20
N ALA A 239 2.94 0.69 23.79
CA ALA A 239 2.39 -0.55 24.35
C ALA A 239 2.26 -1.63 23.26
N ALA A 240 1.69 -1.27 22.10
CA ALA A 240 1.58 -2.17 20.95
C ALA A 240 2.95 -2.65 20.44
N MET A 241 3.96 -1.78 20.41
CA MET A 241 5.33 -2.15 20.00
C MET A 241 5.98 -3.15 20.98
N LEU A 242 5.71 -3.00 22.28
CA LEU A 242 6.19 -3.88 23.33
C LEU A 242 5.36 -5.16 23.51
N GLY A 243 4.19 -5.25 22.87
CA GLY A 243 3.26 -6.38 23.04
C GLY A 243 2.50 -6.38 24.35
N LEU A 244 2.25 -5.20 24.91
CA LEU A 244 1.45 -4.94 26.10
C LEU A 244 0.02 -4.53 25.75
#